data_AF-A0A1V5DT41-F1
#
_entry.id   AF-A0A1V5DT41-F1
#
_cell.length_a   1.000
_cell.length_b   1.000
_cell.length_c   1.000
_cell.angle_alpha   90.00
_cell.angle_beta   90.00
_cell.angle_gamma   90.00
#
_symmetry.space_group_name_H-M   'P 1'
#
loop_
_entity.id
_entity.type
_entity.pdbx_description
1 polymer ?
#
loop_
_entity_poly.entity_id
_entity_poly.type
_entity_poly.pdbx_seq_one_letter_code
_entity_poly.pdbx_strand_id
1 'polypeptide(L)' 'MSGYARDLTAAQSNQRVTNSPVTVKAIKTSGAGKADLVISNADAQQIKASAENAAFMKKCRVMIVLD' A
#
# COMPACT_ATOMS: atom_id res chain seq x y z
N MET A 1 -8.09 4.94 -7.86
CA MET A 1 -6.95 4.71 -8.78
C MET A 1 -5.69 4.58 -7.95
N SER A 2 -4.89 3.53 -8.15
CA SER A 2 -3.63 3.24 -7.44
C SER A 2 -2.45 3.58 -8.36
N GLY A 3 -1.31 3.99 -7.80
CA GLY A 3 -0.09 4.19 -8.61
C GLY A 3 0.77 2.94 -8.59
N TYR A 4 1.58 2.74 -9.63
CA TYR A 4 2.49 1.60 -9.74
C TYR A 4 3.93 2.12 -9.80
N ALA A 5 4.85 1.41 -9.14
CA ALA A 5 6.28 1.72 -9.18
C ALA A 5 7.08 0.42 -9.23
N ARG A 6 8.28 0.47 -9.82
CA ARG A 6 9.18 -0.69 -9.90
C ARG A 6 10.17 -0.81 -8.74
N ASP A 7 10.37 0.29 -8.03
CA ASP A 7 11.29 0.36 -6.90
C ASP A 7 10.52 0.87 -5.68
N LEU A 8 10.82 0.27 -4.53
CA LEU A 8 10.29 0.67 -3.23
C LEU A 8 10.69 2.11 -2.90
N THR A 9 11.91 2.52 -3.25
CA THR A 9 12.45 3.87 -3.06
C THR A 9 11.69 4.89 -3.92
N ALA A 10 11.43 4.53 -5.18
CA ALA A 10 10.63 5.35 -6.09
C ALA A 10 9.16 5.46 -5.64
N ALA A 11 8.63 4.38 -5.05
CA ALA A 11 7.29 4.39 -4.49
C ALA A 11 7.19 5.29 -3.26
N GLN A 12 8.14 5.18 -2.33
CA GLN A 12 8.16 5.97 -1.09
C GLN A 12 8.39 7.47 -1.33
N SER A 13 9.17 7.82 -2.35
CA SER A 13 9.41 9.22 -2.74
C SER A 13 8.29 9.81 -3.60
N ASN A 14 7.29 9.02 -4.01
CA ASN A 14 6.23 9.49 -4.88
C ASN A 14 5.33 10.51 -4.15
N GLN A 15 5.04 11.63 -4.81
CA GLN A 15 4.18 12.70 -4.30
C GLN A 15 2.77 12.19 -3.93
N ARG A 16 2.36 11.04 -4.44
CA ARG A 16 1.12 10.37 -4.11
C ARG A 16 1.08 9.81 -2.70
N VAL A 17 2.19 9.32 -2.13
CA VAL A 17 2.22 8.71 -0.79
C VAL A 17 2.92 9.56 0.26
N THR A 18 3.43 10.76 -0.10
CA THR A 18 3.93 11.87 0.75
C THR A 18 3.85 11.70 2.27
N ASN A 19 4.94 12.05 2.97
CA ASN A 19 5.11 12.03 4.43
C ASN A 19 4.85 10.65 5.06
N SER A 20 5.93 9.87 5.20
CA SER A 20 5.99 8.61 5.95
C SER A 20 4.91 7.58 5.57
N PRO A 21 5.01 6.96 4.38
CA PRO A 21 4.09 5.89 3.99
C PRO A 21 4.27 4.64 4.85
N VAL A 22 3.16 3.96 5.13
CA VAL A 22 3.19 2.61 5.71
C VAL A 22 3.56 1.63 4.60
N THR A 23 4.75 1.03 4.70
CA THR A 23 5.21 0.00 3.76
C THR A 23 4.84 -1.37 4.29
N VAL A 24 4.11 -2.16 3.50
CA VAL A 24 3.72 -3.53 3.84
C VAL A 24 4.14 -4.48 2.72
N LYS A 25 4.69 -5.63 3.10
CA LYS A 25 5.04 -6.69 2.16
C LYS A 25 3.86 -7.64 1.97
N ALA A 26 3.45 -7.86 0.72
CA ALA A 26 2.47 -8.87 0.40
C ALA A 26 3.08 -10.28 0.61
N ILE A 27 2.31 -11.18 1.22
CA ILE A 27 2.69 -12.58 1.47
C ILE A 27 2.33 -13.44 0.27
N LYS A 28 1.18 -13.18 -0.35
CA LYS A 28 0.72 -13.90 -1.54
C LYS A 28 -0.09 -12.99 -2.44
N THR A 29 -0.23 -13.39 -3.68
CA THR A 29 -1.17 -12.79 -4.63
C THR A 29 -2.29 -13.78 -4.93
N SER A 30 -3.51 -13.27 -5.11
CA SER A 30 -4.72 -14.05 -5.37
C SER A 30 -5.51 -13.45 -6.54
N GLY A 31 -6.50 -14.19 -7.02
CA GLY A 31 -7.42 -13.73 -8.06
C GLY A 31 -6.92 -13.91 -9.50
N ALA A 32 -7.83 -13.76 -10.45
CA ALA A 32 -7.51 -13.81 -11.87
C ALA A 32 -6.56 -12.64 -12.22
N GLY A 33 -5.37 -12.96 -12.71
CA GLY A 33 -4.34 -11.96 -13.03
C GLY A 33 -3.48 -11.51 -11.86
N LYS A 34 -3.50 -12.19 -10.70
CA LYS A 34 -2.69 -11.86 -9.51
C LYS A 34 -2.88 -10.42 -9.02
N ALA A 35 -4.09 -9.88 -9.22
CA ALA A 35 -4.43 -8.50 -8.89
C ALA A 35 -4.69 -8.27 -7.39
N ASP A 36 -4.96 -9.34 -6.63
CA ASP A 36 -5.25 -9.24 -5.20
C ASP A 36 -3.98 -9.47 -4.38
N LEU A 37 -3.49 -8.42 -3.71
CA LEU A 37 -2.33 -8.53 -2.80
C LEU A 37 -2.81 -8.90 -1.40
N VAL A 38 -2.37 -10.04 -0.89
CA VAL A 38 -2.71 -10.50 0.46
C VAL A 38 -1.56 -10.20 1.41
N ILE A 39 -1.89 -9.51 2.50
CA ILE A 39 -0.95 -9.07 3.54
C ILE A 39 -1.15 -9.87 4.84
N SER A 40 -0.21 -9.74 5.78
CA SER A 40 -0.34 -10.36 7.11
C SER A 40 -1.45 -9.69 7.93
N ASN A 41 -1.99 -10.40 8.91
CA ASN A 41 -3.01 -9.84 9.80
C ASN A 41 -2.43 -8.74 10.72
N ALA A 42 -1.13 -8.83 11.07
CA ALA A 42 -0.45 -7.81 11.86
C ALA A 42 -0.31 -6.49 11.07
N ASP A 43 0.10 -6.58 9.81
CA ASP A 43 0.20 -5.41 8.93
C ASP A 43 -1.19 -4.83 8.64
N ALA A 44 -2.21 -5.68 8.49
CA ALA A 44 -3.59 -5.25 8.32
C ALA A 44 -4.10 -4.47 9.55
N GLN A 45 -3.71 -4.88 10.77
CA GLN A 45 -4.01 -4.14 11.98
C GLN A 45 -3.29 -2.79 12.01
N GLN A 46 -2.03 -2.72 11.61
CA GLN A 46 -1.29 -1.46 11.52
C GLN A 46 -1.92 -0.48 10.51
N ILE A 47 -2.39 -0.97 9.37
CA ILE A 47 -3.13 -0.17 8.38
C ILE A 47 -4.45 0.31 8.97
N LYS A 48 -5.20 -0.55 9.67
CA LYS A 48 -6.46 -0.17 10.33
C LYS A 48 -6.26 0.88 11.41
N ALA A 49 -5.25 0.73 12.26
CA ALA A 49 -4.87 1.73 13.26
C ALA A 49 -4.45 3.06 12.61
N SER A 50 -3.75 3.00 11.47
CA SER A 50 -3.39 4.20 10.70
C SER A 50 -4.59 4.81 9.97
N ALA A 51 -5.61 4.01 9.64
CA ALA A 51 -6.84 4.44 8.98
C ALA A 51 -7.79 5.20 9.91
N GLU A 52 -7.75 4.93 11.22
CA GLU A 52 -8.49 5.71 12.23
C GLU A 52 -8.09 7.19 12.26
N ASN A 53 -6.89 7.53 11.76
CA ASN A 53 -6.49 8.91 11.51
C ASN A 53 -7.23 9.58 10.32
N ALA A 54 -8.30 8.97 9.81
CA ALA A 54 -9.42 9.45 8.96
C ALA A 54 -9.11 10.17 7.62
N ALA A 55 -7.95 10.79 7.47
CA ALA A 55 -7.53 11.50 6.26
C ALA A 55 -6.77 10.60 5.27
N PHE A 56 -6.31 9.43 5.69
CA PHE A 56 -5.47 8.53 4.88
C PHE A 56 -6.30 7.69 3.89
N MET A 57 -7.32 6.97 4.37
CA MET A 57 -8.19 6.14 3.53
C MET A 57 -9.08 6.98 2.59
N LYS A 58 -9.49 8.18 3.03
CA LYS A 58 -10.34 9.09 2.24
C LYS A 58 -9.63 9.65 0.99
N LYS A 59 -8.30 9.66 0.97
CA LYS A 59 -7.50 10.14 -0.17
C LYS A 59 -7.07 9.02 -1.14
N CYS A 60 -7.34 7.75 -0.82
CA CYS A 60 -6.99 6.59 -1.66
C CYS A 60 -5.53 6.60 -2.19
N ARG A 61 -4.60 7.08 -1.37
CA ARG A 61 -3.20 7.27 -1.73
C ARG A 61 -2.42 5.99 -1.52
N VAL A 62 -2.54 5.08 -2.49
CA VAL A 62 -1.86 3.78 -2.51
C VAL A 62 -0.90 3.72 -3.69
N MET A 63 0.32 3.25 -3.43
CA MET A 63 1.31 2.84 -4.42
C MET A 63 1.51 1.33 -4.31
N ILE A 64 1.46 0.64 -5.45
CA ILE A 64 1.73 -0.78 -5.57
C ILE A 64 3.11 -0.92 -6.20
N VAL A 65 4.02 -1.61 -5.50
CA VAL A 65 5.35 -1.90 -6.02
C VAL A 65 5.34 -3.26 -6.70
N LEU A 66 5.73 -3.31 -7.96
CA LEU A 66 5.85 -4.52 -8.79
C LEU A 66 7.23 -4.54 -9.44
N ASP A 67 7.92 -5.66 -9.45
CA ASP A 67 9.21 -5.82 -10.14
C ASP A 67 9.03 -5.88 -11.67
#